data_AF-A0A3P1VZZ1-F1
#
_entry.id   AF-A0A3P1VZZ1-F1
#
_cell.length_a   1.000
_cell.length_b   1.000
_cell.length_c   1.000
_cell.angle_alpha   90.00
_cell.angle_beta   90.00
_cell.angle_gamma   90.00
#
_symmetry.space_group_name_H-M   'P 1'
#
loop_
_entity.id
_entity.type
_entity.pdbx_description
1 polymer ?
#
loop_
_entity_poly.entity_id
_entity_poly.type
_entity_poly.pdbx_seq_one_letter_code
_entity_poly.pdbx_strand_id
1 'polypeptide(L)'
;MDDFCAEVLSPEGLLKYMGIKKEYFLEPEKTTKEYFGNSKYKEEIKTFGDFFYYYLAENENCYLYTFLEKGFTKSMKKLLESHNIDHKTLDIDWLGMETKEKKYKESLFDILYAMINYELKKYGLTMFGLNIGFNSALYFIVSEDAYKRINKDAELYTIFDAEYLETIYNEIFEVKRDLGVKDLQVGDFIEKDGKEYHSLFLKNNVVIKNIDEDNENEVVLIL
;
A
#
# COMPACT_ATOMS: atom_id res chain seq x y z
N MET A 1 -18.77 6.65 1.58
CA MET A 1 -18.47 5.26 1.95
C MET A 1 -19.26 4.26 1.12
N ASP A 2 -20.58 4.40 0.97
CA ASP A 2 -21.38 3.50 0.14
C ASP A 2 -20.85 3.38 -1.30
N ASP A 3 -20.64 4.52 -1.98
CA ASP A 3 -20.11 4.53 -3.35
C ASP A 3 -18.72 3.88 -3.42
N PHE A 4 -17.88 4.10 -2.41
CA PHE A 4 -16.58 3.45 -2.31
C PHE A 4 -16.73 1.93 -2.17
N CYS A 5 -17.58 1.47 -1.25
CA CYS A 5 -17.84 0.05 -1.04
C CYS A 5 -18.44 -0.63 -2.28
N ALA A 6 -19.25 0.08 -3.07
CA ALA A 6 -19.78 -0.45 -4.32
C ALA A 6 -18.69 -0.74 -5.37
N GLU A 7 -17.57 -0.04 -5.32
CA GLU A 7 -16.45 -0.23 -6.26
C GLU A 7 -15.42 -1.26 -5.79
N VAL A 8 -15.26 -1.44 -4.47
CA VAL A 8 -14.22 -2.32 -3.92
C VAL A 8 -14.72 -3.68 -3.44
N LEU A 9 -16.02 -3.82 -3.17
CA LEU A 9 -16.60 -5.06 -2.65
C LEU A 9 -17.16 -5.94 -3.76
N SER A 10 -17.12 -7.25 -3.53
CA SER A 10 -17.91 -8.21 -4.30
C SER A 10 -19.41 -7.93 -4.16
N PRO A 11 -20.28 -8.40 -5.08
CA PRO A 11 -21.72 -8.28 -4.93
C PRO A 11 -22.25 -8.81 -3.58
N GLU A 12 -21.73 -9.96 -3.14
CA GLU A 12 -22.06 -10.55 -1.84
C GLU A 12 -21.54 -9.70 -0.67
N GLY A 13 -20.33 -9.17 -0.79
CA GLY A 13 -19.73 -8.25 0.19
C GLY A 13 -20.54 -6.96 0.34
N LEU A 14 -20.99 -6.37 -0.78
CA LEU A 14 -21.83 -5.17 -0.77
C LEU A 14 -23.18 -5.42 -0.10
N LEU A 15 -23.82 -6.56 -0.36
CA LEU A 15 -25.07 -6.93 0.31
C LEU A 15 -24.90 -7.08 1.83
N LYS A 16 -23.81 -7.71 2.27
CA LYS A 16 -23.46 -7.81 3.70
C LYS A 16 -23.22 -6.43 4.30
N TYR A 17 -22.42 -5.60 3.63
CA TYR A 17 -22.16 -4.22 4.02
C TYR A 17 -23.46 -3.44 4.27
N MET A 18 -24.42 -3.51 3.33
CA MET A 18 -25.70 -2.80 3.47
C MET A 18 -26.52 -3.29 4.66
N GLY A 19 -26.51 -4.60 4.94
CA GLY A 19 -27.16 -5.19 6.11
C GLY A 19 -26.56 -4.70 7.42
N ILE A 20 -25.24 -4.79 7.54
CA ILE A 20 -24.48 -4.38 8.74
C ILE A 20 -24.61 -2.88 8.97
N LYS A 21 -24.58 -2.08 7.90
CA LYS A 21 -24.82 -0.65 7.97
C LYS A 21 -26.16 -0.35 8.63
N LYS A 22 -27.22 -1.05 8.21
CA LYS A 22 -28.56 -0.90 8.79
C LYS A 22 -28.60 -1.31 10.25
N GLU A 23 -27.96 -2.42 10.61
CA GLU A 23 -27.86 -2.88 12.00
C GLU A 23 -27.14 -1.85 12.88
N TYR A 24 -26.00 -1.34 12.43
CA TYR A 24 -25.22 -0.34 13.15
C TYR A 24 -26.03 0.94 13.38
N PHE A 25 -26.76 1.45 12.37
CA PHE A 25 -27.57 2.66 12.56
C PHE A 25 -28.79 2.45 13.47
N LEU A 26 -29.23 1.21 13.69
CA LEU A 26 -30.29 0.88 14.63
C LEU A 26 -29.77 0.70 16.06
N GLU A 27 -28.70 -0.08 16.25
CA GLU A 27 -28.14 -0.40 17.56
C GLU A 27 -26.59 -0.38 17.57
N PRO A 28 -25.92 0.79 17.48
CA PRO A 28 -24.47 0.90 17.26
C PRO A 28 -23.60 0.13 18.27
N GLU A 29 -23.92 0.24 19.57
CA GLU A 29 -23.16 -0.42 20.64
C GLU A 29 -23.28 -1.95 20.56
N LYS A 30 -24.49 -2.45 20.26
CA LYS A 30 -24.76 -3.88 20.15
C LYS A 30 -24.08 -4.46 18.92
N THR A 31 -24.19 -3.80 17.77
CA THR A 31 -23.51 -4.20 16.54
C THR A 31 -21.99 -4.15 16.73
N THR A 32 -21.44 -3.10 17.35
CA THR A 32 -20.00 -3.04 17.67
C THR A 32 -19.57 -4.20 18.56
N LYS A 33 -20.35 -4.55 19.58
CA LYS A 33 -20.05 -5.70 20.44
C LYS A 33 -20.16 -7.04 19.71
N GLU A 34 -21.09 -7.18 18.78
CA GLU A 34 -21.28 -8.40 17.99
C GLU A 34 -20.08 -8.69 17.08
N TYR A 35 -19.64 -7.68 16.33
CA TYR A 35 -18.54 -7.84 15.37
C TYR A 35 -17.15 -7.72 16.02
N PHE A 36 -16.99 -6.85 17.02
CA PHE A 36 -15.69 -6.52 17.60
C PHE A 36 -15.56 -6.85 19.08
N GLY A 37 -16.51 -7.56 19.70
CA GLY A 37 -16.50 -7.82 21.14
C GLY A 37 -15.23 -8.48 21.67
N ASN A 38 -14.55 -9.27 20.83
CA ASN A 38 -13.26 -9.91 21.11
C ASN A 38 -12.11 -9.41 20.22
N SER A 39 -12.34 -8.38 19.40
CA SER A 39 -11.33 -7.82 18.52
C SER A 39 -10.44 -6.83 19.28
N LYS A 40 -9.17 -6.74 18.87
CA LYS A 40 -8.23 -5.74 19.38
C LYS A 40 -8.64 -4.31 19.03
N TYR A 41 -9.47 -4.12 18.00
CA TYR A 41 -9.91 -2.81 17.52
C TYR A 41 -11.11 -2.23 18.27
N LYS A 42 -11.71 -2.99 19.19
CA LYS A 42 -12.95 -2.60 19.89
C LYS A 42 -12.89 -1.21 20.51
N GLU A 43 -11.79 -0.89 21.18
CA GLU A 43 -11.61 0.38 21.90
C GLU A 43 -11.27 1.55 20.95
N GLU A 44 -10.98 1.26 19.68
CA GLU A 44 -10.70 2.24 18.63
C GLU A 44 -11.97 2.68 17.88
N ILE A 45 -13.07 1.92 17.99
CA ILE A 45 -14.33 2.20 17.30
C ILE A 45 -15.14 3.25 18.07
N LYS A 46 -15.21 4.46 17.52
CA LYS A 46 -15.98 5.59 18.09
C LYS A 46 -17.07 6.09 17.13
N THR A 47 -16.85 5.89 15.84
CA THR A 47 -17.74 6.32 14.77
C THR A 47 -18.10 5.16 13.86
N PHE A 48 -19.10 5.40 12.99
CA PHE A 48 -19.40 4.50 11.89
C PHE A 48 -18.20 4.30 10.96
N GLY A 49 -17.41 5.36 10.70
CA GLY A 49 -16.21 5.28 9.87
C GLY A 49 -15.20 4.28 10.42
N ASP A 50 -14.90 4.38 11.72
CA ASP A 50 -13.97 3.48 12.42
C ASP A 50 -14.46 2.03 12.38
N PHE A 51 -15.76 1.82 12.67
CA PHE A 51 -16.39 0.50 12.61
C PHE A 51 -16.20 -0.12 11.22
N PHE A 52 -16.51 0.64 10.17
CA PHE A 52 -16.45 0.11 8.81
C PHE A 52 -15.02 -0.12 8.33
N TYR A 53 -14.09 0.75 8.68
CA TYR A 53 -12.69 0.56 8.38
C TYR A 53 -12.18 -0.77 8.94
N TYR A 54 -12.41 -1.04 10.23
CA TYR A 54 -11.99 -2.31 10.83
C TYR A 54 -12.82 -3.50 10.36
N TYR A 55 -14.08 -3.30 9.98
CA TYR A 55 -14.91 -4.36 9.41
C TYR A 55 -14.32 -4.85 8.09
N LEU A 56 -13.98 -3.91 7.19
CA LEU A 56 -13.33 -4.21 5.92
C LEU A 56 -12.00 -4.93 6.18
N ALA A 57 -11.20 -4.45 7.12
CA ALA A 57 -9.92 -5.05 7.50
C ALA A 57 -10.02 -6.53 7.91
N GLU A 58 -11.08 -6.92 8.62
CA GLU A 58 -11.25 -8.28 9.15
C GLU A 58 -12.03 -9.21 8.22
N ASN A 59 -12.87 -8.67 7.32
CA ASN A 59 -13.87 -9.47 6.61
C ASN A 59 -13.75 -9.41 5.08
N GLU A 60 -13.00 -8.45 4.53
CA GLU A 60 -12.88 -8.26 3.09
C GLU A 60 -11.47 -8.52 2.60
N ASN A 61 -11.36 -8.72 1.29
CA ASN A 61 -10.11 -9.09 0.63
C ASN A 61 -9.17 -7.88 0.48
N CYS A 62 -8.63 -7.41 1.60
CA CYS A 62 -7.75 -6.25 1.66
C CYS A 62 -6.61 -6.49 2.65
N TYR A 63 -5.62 -5.60 2.63
CA TYR A 63 -4.50 -5.63 3.57
C TYR A 63 -4.49 -4.37 4.42
N LEU A 64 -4.74 -4.52 5.73
CA LEU A 64 -4.50 -3.46 6.70
C LEU A 64 -3.01 -3.35 7.02
N TYR A 65 -2.36 -2.32 6.50
CA TYR A 65 -0.98 -1.98 6.84
C TYR A 65 -0.96 -0.96 7.98
N THR A 66 -0.35 -1.31 9.11
CA THR A 66 -0.01 -0.34 10.15
C THR A 66 1.29 0.35 9.77
N PHE A 67 1.34 1.68 9.76
CA PHE A 67 2.54 2.39 9.30
C PHE A 67 3.78 1.99 10.11
N LEU A 68 4.91 1.88 9.41
CA LEU A 68 6.19 1.42 9.93
C LEU A 68 6.25 -0.07 10.34
N GLU A 69 5.15 -0.81 10.21
CA GLU A 69 5.13 -2.24 10.50
C GLU A 69 6.05 -3.00 9.52
N LYS A 70 6.68 -4.06 10.00
CA LYS A 70 7.50 -4.97 9.20
C LYS A 70 6.69 -6.25 8.89
N GLY A 71 7.17 -7.05 7.95
CA GLY A 71 6.46 -8.19 7.39
C GLY A 71 5.50 -7.81 6.26
N PHE A 72 5.52 -6.55 5.80
CA PHE A 72 4.62 -6.07 4.76
C PHE A 72 4.84 -6.76 3.42
N THR A 73 6.07 -7.19 3.09
CA THR A 73 6.36 -7.95 1.87
C THR A 73 5.58 -9.26 1.86
N LYS A 74 5.52 -9.94 3.00
CA LYS A 74 4.76 -11.19 3.14
C LYS A 74 3.25 -10.94 3.09
N SER A 75 2.78 -9.86 3.69
CA SER A 75 1.36 -9.49 3.66
C SER A 75 0.90 -9.10 2.25
N MET A 76 1.71 -8.37 1.48
CA MET A 76 1.44 -8.06 0.07
C MET A 76 1.36 -9.32 -0.79
N LYS A 77 2.26 -10.30 -0.59
CA LYS A 77 2.16 -11.61 -1.27
C LYS A 77 0.83 -12.30 -0.99
N LYS A 78 0.39 -12.31 0.28
CA LYS A 78 -0.91 -12.88 0.66
C LYS A 78 -2.08 -12.14 0.02
N LEU A 79 -2.01 -10.81 -0.09
CA LEU A 79 -3.03 -10.01 -0.76
C LEU A 79 -3.12 -10.34 -2.25
N LEU A 80 -1.98 -10.52 -2.92
CA LEU A 80 -1.96 -10.97 -4.32
C LEU A 80 -2.58 -12.36 -4.46
N GLU A 81 -2.17 -13.30 -3.61
CA GLU A 81 -2.67 -14.69 -3.62
C GLU A 81 -4.18 -14.76 -3.38
N SER A 82 -4.71 -13.94 -2.47
CA SER A 82 -6.15 -13.88 -2.20
C SER A 82 -6.95 -13.29 -3.36
N HIS A 83 -6.30 -12.59 -4.31
CA HIS A 83 -6.88 -12.16 -5.58
C HIS A 83 -6.57 -13.14 -6.74
N ASN A 84 -6.05 -14.34 -6.44
CA ASN A 84 -5.62 -15.34 -7.41
C ASN A 84 -4.48 -14.87 -8.34
N ILE A 85 -3.62 -13.98 -7.84
CA ILE A 85 -2.44 -13.48 -8.55
C ILE A 85 -1.22 -14.19 -7.97
N ASP A 86 -0.52 -14.98 -8.80
CA ASP A 86 0.74 -15.58 -8.39
C ASP A 86 1.83 -14.51 -8.37
N HIS A 87 2.27 -14.13 -7.17
CA HIS A 87 3.30 -13.12 -6.96
C HIS A 87 4.61 -13.44 -7.72
N LYS A 88 4.91 -14.71 -8.00
CA LYS A 88 6.10 -15.12 -8.76
C LYS A 88 6.06 -14.74 -10.23
N THR A 89 4.89 -14.37 -10.74
CA THR A 89 4.71 -13.89 -12.12
C THR A 89 4.99 -12.40 -12.26
N LEU A 90 5.05 -11.66 -11.16
CA LEU A 90 5.40 -10.24 -11.14
C LEU A 90 6.92 -10.10 -11.13
N ASP A 91 7.45 -9.17 -11.92
CA ASP A 91 8.90 -8.89 -12.02
C ASP A 91 9.41 -8.10 -10.81
N ILE A 92 9.48 -8.77 -9.65
CA ILE A 92 9.86 -8.18 -8.37
C ILE A 92 10.83 -9.13 -7.65
N ASP A 93 11.96 -8.60 -7.17
CA ASP A 93 12.86 -9.33 -6.28
C ASP A 93 12.27 -9.43 -4.86
N TRP A 94 11.31 -10.35 -4.71
CA TRP A 94 10.58 -10.57 -3.47
C TRP A 94 11.47 -10.93 -2.26
N LEU A 95 12.58 -11.63 -2.50
CA LEU A 95 13.52 -11.99 -1.45
C LEU A 95 14.35 -10.77 -1.05
N GLY A 96 14.77 -9.98 -2.04
CA GLY A 96 15.40 -8.68 -1.81
C GLY A 96 14.52 -7.74 -0.99
N MET A 97 13.24 -7.60 -1.32
CA MET A 97 12.32 -6.73 -0.57
C MET A 97 12.17 -7.19 0.88
N GLU A 98 11.98 -8.49 1.12
CA GLU A 98 11.85 -9.05 2.47
C GLU A 98 13.13 -8.86 3.30
N THR A 99 14.30 -9.02 2.70
CA THR A 99 15.58 -8.80 3.39
C THR A 99 15.86 -7.31 3.67
N LYS A 100 15.43 -6.42 2.77
CA LYS A 100 15.59 -4.96 2.89
C LYS A 100 14.70 -4.34 3.97
N GLU A 101 13.63 -5.01 4.41
CA GLU A 101 12.74 -4.47 5.45
C GLU A 101 13.47 -4.06 6.74
N LYS A 102 14.59 -4.68 7.09
CA LYS A 102 15.40 -4.31 8.26
C LYS A 102 16.35 -3.13 8.01
N LYS A 103 16.71 -2.89 6.75
CA LYS A 103 17.70 -1.88 6.32
C LYS A 103 17.05 -0.55 5.96
N TYR A 104 15.79 -0.55 5.51
CA TYR A 104 15.13 0.64 4.96
C TYR A 104 14.15 1.33 5.92
N LYS A 105 13.88 2.60 5.60
CA LYS A 105 12.79 3.41 6.16
C LYS A 105 11.41 2.91 5.67
N GLU A 106 10.37 3.69 5.99
CA GLU A 106 9.00 3.48 5.51
C GLU A 106 8.90 3.39 3.98
N SER A 107 9.70 4.17 3.26
CA SER A 107 9.68 4.24 1.81
C SER A 107 9.82 2.91 1.08
N LEU A 108 10.40 1.87 1.70
CA LEU A 108 10.44 0.53 1.09
C LEU A 108 9.03 -0.06 0.91
N PHE A 109 8.09 0.25 1.79
CA PHE A 109 6.69 -0.12 1.62
C PHE A 109 6.13 0.55 0.35
N ASP A 110 6.33 1.86 0.21
CA ASP A 110 5.80 2.65 -0.91
C ASP A 110 6.43 2.23 -2.24
N ILE A 111 7.74 1.95 -2.24
CA ILE A 111 8.46 1.37 -3.38
C ILE A 111 7.87 0.01 -3.76
N LEU A 112 7.67 -0.88 -2.80
CA LEU A 112 7.06 -2.18 -3.08
C LEU A 112 5.65 -2.03 -3.65
N TYR A 113 4.86 -1.14 -3.06
CA TYR A 113 3.53 -0.79 -3.54
C TYR A 113 3.59 -0.32 -5.00
N ALA A 114 4.49 0.61 -5.34
CA ALA A 114 4.64 1.15 -6.68
C ALA A 114 5.03 0.07 -7.69
N MET A 115 6.02 -0.77 -7.35
CA MET A 115 6.45 -1.91 -8.18
C MET A 115 5.30 -2.91 -8.42
N ILE A 116 4.55 -3.29 -7.38
CA ILE A 116 3.39 -4.17 -7.52
C ILE A 116 2.34 -3.51 -8.42
N ASN A 117 2.03 -2.23 -8.18
CA ASN A 117 1.01 -1.53 -8.93
C ASN A 117 1.36 -1.41 -10.42
N TYR A 118 2.64 -1.19 -10.75
CA TYR A 118 3.16 -1.20 -12.11
C TYR A 118 2.93 -2.56 -12.80
N GLU A 119 3.25 -3.66 -12.11
CA GLU A 119 3.05 -5.01 -12.65
C GLU A 119 1.55 -5.36 -12.80
N LEU A 120 0.71 -4.93 -11.86
CA LEU A 120 -0.75 -5.18 -11.88
C LEU A 120 -1.46 -4.53 -13.07
N LYS A 121 -0.98 -3.38 -13.56
CA LYS A 121 -1.55 -2.72 -14.75
C LYS A 121 -1.54 -3.62 -15.99
N LYS A 122 -0.58 -4.55 -16.11
CA LYS A 122 -0.53 -5.54 -17.20
C LYS A 122 -1.75 -6.48 -17.21
N TYR A 123 -2.44 -6.60 -16.08
CA TYR A 123 -3.64 -7.41 -15.89
C TYR A 123 -4.93 -6.58 -15.85
N GLY A 124 -4.86 -5.26 -16.09
CA GLY A 124 -6.00 -4.35 -15.95
C GLY A 124 -6.46 -4.14 -14.49
N LEU A 125 -5.53 -4.35 -13.55
CA LEU A 125 -5.75 -4.20 -12.12
C LEU A 125 -4.93 -3.03 -11.58
N THR A 126 -5.37 -2.48 -10.46
CA THR A 126 -4.62 -1.46 -9.71
C THR A 126 -4.73 -1.72 -8.22
N MET A 127 -3.67 -1.39 -7.50
CA MET A 127 -3.63 -1.38 -6.05
C MET A 127 -3.68 0.06 -5.56
N PHE A 128 -4.37 0.31 -4.44
CA PHE A 128 -4.39 1.61 -3.77
C PHE A 128 -4.71 1.45 -2.28
N GLY A 129 -4.29 2.41 -1.46
CA GLY A 129 -4.58 2.48 -0.03
C GLY A 129 -5.76 3.40 0.28
N LEU A 130 -6.55 3.05 1.29
CA LEU A 130 -7.57 3.88 1.91
C LEU A 130 -7.13 4.22 3.34
N ASN A 131 -7.03 5.51 3.66
CA ASN A 131 -6.78 5.99 5.00
C ASN A 131 -7.94 6.86 5.48
N ILE A 132 -8.38 6.69 6.73
CA ILE A 132 -9.47 7.49 7.33
C ILE A 132 -8.97 8.40 8.48
N GLY A 133 -7.68 8.70 8.52
CA GLY A 133 -7.04 9.47 9.60
C GLY A 133 -6.36 8.63 10.69
N PHE A 134 -6.17 7.32 10.45
CA PHE A 134 -5.44 6.44 11.36
C PHE A 134 -3.96 6.31 10.98
N ASN A 135 -3.15 5.76 11.89
CA ASN A 135 -1.77 5.36 11.62
C ASN A 135 -1.71 4.00 10.87
N SER A 136 -2.62 3.80 9.93
CA SER A 136 -2.74 2.62 9.10
C SER A 136 -3.49 2.94 7.81
N ALA A 137 -3.34 2.12 6.78
CA ALA A 137 -4.17 2.18 5.57
C ALA A 137 -4.61 0.78 5.13
N LEU A 138 -5.78 0.70 4.51
CA LEU A 138 -6.30 -0.51 3.88
C LEU A 138 -5.93 -0.53 2.41
N TYR A 139 -5.14 -1.51 2.00
CA TYR A 139 -4.75 -1.69 0.61
C TYR A 139 -5.68 -2.68 -0.09
N PHE A 140 -6.26 -2.24 -1.21
CA PHE A 140 -7.19 -2.99 -2.06
C PHE A 140 -6.55 -3.25 -3.41
N ILE A 141 -6.96 -4.35 -4.06
CA ILE A 141 -6.68 -4.60 -5.47
C ILE A 141 -8.02 -4.67 -6.20
N VAL A 142 -8.21 -3.82 -7.21
CA VAL A 142 -9.46 -3.73 -7.98
C VAL A 142 -9.16 -3.61 -9.47
N SER A 143 -10.18 -3.77 -10.31
CA SER A 143 -10.07 -3.42 -11.73
C SER A 143 -9.80 -1.92 -11.91
N GLU A 144 -9.06 -1.55 -12.95
CA GLU A 144 -8.84 -0.13 -13.28
C GLU A 144 -10.16 0.65 -13.47
N ASP A 145 -11.19 0.02 -14.01
CA ASP A 145 -12.48 0.68 -14.24
C ASP A 145 -13.20 0.99 -12.92
N ALA A 146 -13.14 0.08 -11.95
CA ALA A 146 -13.65 0.34 -10.60
C ALA A 146 -12.87 1.46 -9.93
N TYR A 147 -11.55 1.43 -10.04
CA TYR A 147 -10.68 2.47 -9.48
C TYR A 147 -11.02 3.87 -10.02
N LYS A 148 -11.22 4.00 -11.34
CA LYS A 148 -11.59 5.27 -11.99
C LYS A 148 -12.93 5.84 -11.50
N ARG A 149 -13.81 5.00 -10.93
CA ARG A 149 -15.11 5.42 -10.38
C ARG A 149 -15.06 5.81 -8.91
N ILE A 150 -13.96 5.52 -8.21
CA ILE A 150 -13.79 5.93 -6.82
C ILE A 150 -13.69 7.45 -6.74
N ASN A 151 -14.48 8.05 -5.83
CA ASN A 151 -14.44 9.48 -5.57
C ASN A 151 -13.19 9.85 -4.74
N LYS A 152 -12.12 10.27 -5.40
CA LYS A 152 -10.86 10.69 -4.75
C LYS A 152 -10.98 11.98 -3.91
N ASP A 153 -12.02 12.79 -4.12
CA ASP A 153 -12.23 14.08 -3.44
C ASP A 153 -13.10 13.95 -2.17
N ALA A 154 -13.30 12.73 -1.66
CA ALA A 154 -14.13 12.51 -0.48
C ALA A 154 -13.49 13.05 0.80
N GLU A 155 -14.24 13.80 1.61
CA GLU A 155 -13.72 14.35 2.89
C GLU A 155 -13.44 13.28 3.96
N LEU A 156 -14.03 12.10 3.82
CA LEU A 156 -13.99 11.04 4.84
C LEU A 156 -12.76 10.14 4.75
N TYR A 157 -12.01 10.19 3.65
CA TYR A 157 -10.84 9.34 3.46
C TYR A 157 -9.82 9.99 2.53
N THR A 158 -8.58 9.52 2.61
CA THR A 158 -7.51 9.81 1.67
C THR A 158 -7.17 8.54 0.90
N ILE A 159 -7.01 8.68 -0.41
CA ILE A 159 -6.51 7.60 -1.26
C ILE A 159 -4.98 7.72 -1.35
N PHE A 160 -4.29 6.63 -1.04
CA PHE A 160 -2.87 6.48 -1.28
C PHE A 160 -2.67 5.69 -2.57
N ASP A 161 -2.39 6.41 -3.65
CA ASP A 161 -2.06 5.85 -4.95
C ASP A 161 -0.71 6.37 -5.46
N ALA A 162 -0.34 6.00 -6.68
CA ALA A 162 0.89 6.49 -7.30
C ALA A 162 0.93 8.03 -7.38
N GLU A 163 -0.20 8.68 -7.72
CA GLU A 163 -0.30 10.15 -7.77
C GLU A 163 -0.03 10.77 -6.39
N TYR A 164 -0.55 10.15 -5.32
CA TYR A 164 -0.26 10.60 -3.95
C TYR A 164 1.21 10.45 -3.59
N LEU A 165 1.85 9.33 -3.97
CA LEU A 165 3.26 9.08 -3.70
C LEU A 165 4.18 10.07 -4.42
N GLU A 166 3.83 10.50 -5.64
CA GLU A 166 4.53 11.57 -6.39
C GLU A 166 4.49 12.93 -5.67
N THR A 167 3.59 13.13 -4.70
CA THR A 167 3.56 14.35 -3.87
C THR A 167 4.52 14.29 -2.68
N ILE A 168 4.97 13.09 -2.30
CA ILE A 168 5.81 12.84 -1.13
C ILE A 168 7.27 12.68 -1.55
N TYR A 169 7.49 11.91 -2.60
CA TYR A 169 8.81 11.53 -3.07
C TYR A 169 9.21 12.32 -4.31
N ASN A 170 10.51 12.57 -4.43
CA ASN A 170 11.08 12.83 -5.74
C ASN A 170 11.24 11.49 -6.48
N GLU A 171 11.92 11.52 -7.62
CA GLU A 171 12.25 10.32 -8.38
C GLU A 171 13.09 9.33 -7.54
N ILE A 172 12.57 8.12 -7.37
CA ILE A 172 13.24 6.99 -6.73
C ILE A 172 13.71 6.04 -7.82
N PHE A 173 14.98 5.67 -7.73
CA PHE A 173 15.63 4.75 -8.65
C PHE A 173 16.11 3.48 -7.93
N GLU A 174 16.08 2.36 -8.64
CA GLU A 174 16.76 1.12 -8.26
C GLU A 174 18.14 1.06 -8.90
N VAL A 175 19.17 0.79 -8.12
CA VAL A 175 20.55 0.64 -8.57
C VAL A 175 20.74 -0.69 -9.32
N LYS A 176 21.18 -0.65 -10.58
CA LYS A 176 21.35 -1.83 -11.45
C LYS A 176 22.79 -2.33 -11.59
N ARG A 177 23.78 -1.55 -11.14
CA ARG A 177 25.20 -1.94 -11.12
C ARG A 177 25.93 -1.43 -9.87
N ASP A 178 27.12 -1.95 -9.61
CA ASP A 178 27.99 -1.39 -8.58
C ASP A 178 28.47 0.01 -8.98
N LEU A 179 28.05 1.02 -8.22
CA LEU A 179 28.42 2.43 -8.43
C LEU A 179 29.75 2.79 -7.75
N GLY A 180 30.45 1.84 -7.13
CA GLY A 180 31.70 2.08 -6.39
C GLY A 180 31.49 2.84 -5.07
N VAL A 181 30.24 2.86 -4.59
CA VAL A 181 29.83 3.58 -3.38
C VAL A 181 29.75 2.59 -2.22
N LYS A 182 30.53 2.86 -1.17
CA LYS A 182 30.55 2.01 0.02
C LYS A 182 29.15 1.87 0.64
N ASP A 183 28.78 0.65 1.04
CA ASP A 183 27.52 0.30 1.72
C ASP A 183 26.24 0.40 0.84
N LEU A 184 26.39 0.78 -0.43
CA LEU A 184 25.36 0.70 -1.47
C LEU A 184 25.58 -0.56 -2.31
N GLN A 185 24.49 -1.27 -2.65
CA GLN A 185 24.55 -2.52 -3.41
C GLN A 185 23.59 -2.48 -4.61
N VAL A 186 23.81 -3.38 -5.57
CA VAL A 186 22.84 -3.63 -6.65
C VAL A 186 21.49 -4.02 -6.05
N GLY A 187 20.42 -3.44 -6.58
CA GLY A 187 19.05 -3.57 -6.12
C GLY A 187 18.70 -2.67 -4.93
N ASP A 188 19.63 -1.85 -4.41
CA ASP A 188 19.27 -0.80 -3.46
C ASP A 188 18.55 0.36 -4.13
N PHE A 189 17.77 1.11 -3.36
CA PHE A 189 17.00 2.26 -3.83
C PHE A 189 17.61 3.58 -3.35
N ILE A 190 17.58 4.56 -4.25
CA ILE A 190 18.06 5.91 -4.02
C ILE A 190 17.00 6.92 -4.49
N GLU A 191 16.83 8.00 -3.74
CA GLU A 191 15.94 9.09 -4.08
C GLU A 191 16.75 10.30 -4.56
N LYS A 192 16.28 10.96 -5.62
CA LYS A 192 16.89 12.17 -6.15
C LYS A 192 16.62 13.36 -5.24
N ASP A 193 17.66 14.14 -4.95
CA ASP A 193 17.58 15.43 -4.25
C ASP A 193 18.42 16.46 -5.01
N GLY A 194 17.77 17.19 -5.92
CA GLY A 194 18.42 18.16 -6.80
C GLY A 194 19.43 17.52 -7.75
N LYS A 195 20.73 17.59 -7.40
CA LYS A 195 21.84 17.01 -8.19
C LYS A 195 22.51 15.82 -7.49
N GLU A 196 22.03 15.46 -6.32
CA GLU A 196 22.55 14.37 -5.50
C GLU A 196 21.48 13.28 -5.40
N TYR A 197 21.89 12.07 -5.04
CA TYR A 197 21.00 10.96 -4.79
C TYR A 197 21.29 10.40 -3.41
N HIS A 198 20.25 10.08 -2.66
CA HIS A 198 20.34 9.67 -1.27
C HIS A 198 19.78 8.26 -1.12
N SER A 199 20.54 7.38 -0.46
CA SER A 199 19.98 6.07 -0.12
C SER A 199 18.84 6.20 0.88
N LEU A 200 17.86 5.30 0.76
CA LEU A 200 16.65 5.28 1.59
C LEU A 200 16.79 4.40 2.84
N PHE A 201 18.02 4.26 3.34
CA PHE A 201 18.31 3.41 4.49
C PHE A 201 17.79 4.02 5.80
N LEU A 202 17.49 3.16 6.76
CA LEU A 202 17.10 3.58 8.11
C LEU A 202 18.27 4.27 8.83
N LYS A 203 19.50 3.82 8.57
CA LYS A 203 20.75 4.33 9.16
C LYS A 203 21.84 4.31 8.10
N ASN A 204 22.87 5.14 8.31
CA ASN A 204 24.05 5.22 7.44
C ASN A 204 23.67 5.55 5.99
N ASN A 205 22.84 6.58 5.80
CA ASN A 205 22.49 7.03 4.46
C ASN A 205 23.74 7.47 3.70
N VAL A 206 23.74 7.13 2.43
CA VAL A 206 24.85 7.42 1.52
C VAL A 206 24.38 8.45 0.51
N VAL A 207 25.27 9.38 0.19
CA VAL A 207 25.06 10.40 -0.84
C VAL A 207 25.87 10.00 -2.07
N ILE A 208 25.22 9.97 -3.21
CA ILE A 208 25.79 9.63 -4.51
C ILE A 208 25.71 10.88 -5.40
N LYS A 209 26.76 11.10 -6.19
CA LYS A 209 26.84 12.18 -7.18
C LYS A 209 27.17 11.58 -8.53
N ASN A 210 26.76 12.28 -9.60
CA ASN A 210 27.08 11.93 -10.99
C ASN A 210 26.51 10.56 -11.40
N ILE A 211 25.21 10.34 -11.18
CA ILE A 211 24.48 9.23 -11.79
C ILE A 211 23.96 9.70 -13.14
N ASP A 212 24.11 8.86 -14.16
CA ASP A 212 23.44 9.04 -15.44
C ASP A 212 22.06 8.37 -15.38
N GLU A 213 21.02 9.14 -15.10
CA GLU A 213 19.65 8.63 -14.91
C GLU A 213 19.01 8.11 -16.20
N ASP A 214 19.55 8.49 -17.37
CA ASP A 214 19.12 8.00 -18.67
C ASP A 214 19.74 6.63 -19.02
N ASN A 215 20.73 6.17 -18.23
CA ASN A 215 21.38 4.89 -18.45
C ASN A 215 20.78 3.80 -17.55
N GLU A 216 19.84 3.03 -18.11
CA GLU A 216 19.15 1.92 -17.45
C GLU A 216 20.07 0.81 -16.92
N ASN A 217 21.33 0.75 -17.37
CA ASN A 217 22.32 -0.18 -16.81
C ASN A 217 22.88 0.31 -15.46
N GLU A 218 22.75 1.59 -15.16
CA GLU A 218 23.15 2.17 -13.87
C GLU A 218 22.02 2.16 -12.88
N VAL A 219 20.88 2.71 -13.29
CA VAL A 219 19.71 2.93 -12.45
C VAL A 219 18.43 2.83 -13.27
N VAL A 220 17.33 2.41 -12.65
CA VAL A 220 16.00 2.39 -13.29
C VAL A 220 15.01 3.11 -12.40
N LEU A 221 14.21 4.01 -12.97
CA LEU A 221 13.16 4.75 -12.27
C LEU A 221 12.07 3.78 -11.77
N ILE A 222 11.65 3.93 -10.52
CA ILE A 222 10.64 3.09 -9.86
C ILE A 222 9.40 3.90 -9.46
N LEU A 223 9.61 5.10 -8.91
CA LEU A 223 8.59 6.02 -8.44
C LEU A 223 8.98 7.44 -8.78
#